data_AF-A0A3B9J175-F1
#
_entry.id   AF-A0A3B9J175-F1
#
_cell.length_a   1.000
_cell.length_b   1.000
_cell.length_c   1.000
_cell.angle_alpha   90.00
_cell.angle_beta   90.00
_cell.angle_gamma   90.00
#
_symmetry.space_group_name_H-M   'P 1'
#
loop_
_entity.id
_entity.type
_entity.pdbx_description
1 polymer ?
#
loop_
_entity_poly.entity_id
_entity_poly.type
_entity_poly.pdbx_seq_one_letter_code
_entity_poly.pdbx_strand_id
1 'polypeptide(L)'
;MTARTWIAVAFAAASAGVAQGFGRFTLGVVLPAMRNDLGLSNTVAGSLATANVTAYLVGTLAVAIASSRITLLTIMRIGLLIAVGGQVLCAFAPGVIVLALGMFCSGFGGAWVWIPTPVVASAAFPPE
;
A
#
# COMPACT_ATOMS: atom_id res chain seq x y z
N MET A 1 0.71 17.07 -26.06
CA MET A 1 0.46 15.96 -25.12
C MET A 1 -0.91 15.36 -25.38
N THR A 2 -1.07 14.04 -25.33
CA THR A 2 -2.36 13.39 -25.63
C THR A 2 -3.18 13.18 -24.35
N ALA A 3 -4.51 13.13 -24.45
CA ALA A 3 -5.41 12.82 -23.32
C ALA A 3 -5.03 11.49 -22.62
N ARG A 4 -4.49 10.53 -23.38
CA ARG A 4 -4.04 9.23 -22.88
C ARG A 4 -2.91 9.33 -21.85
N THR A 5 -1.98 10.28 -22.02
CA THR A 5 -0.89 10.53 -21.06
C THR A 5 -1.45 10.96 -19.70
N TRP A 6 -2.35 11.93 -19.70
CA TRP A 6 -2.98 12.43 -18.47
C TRP A 6 -3.84 11.38 -17.76
N ILE A 7 -4.53 10.53 -18.52
CA ILE A 7 -5.30 9.41 -17.96
C ILE A 7 -4.36 8.41 -17.26
N ALA A 8 -3.20 8.08 -17.85
CA ALA A 8 -2.24 7.18 -17.23
C ALA A 8 -1.69 7.74 -15.91
N VAL A 9 -1.35 9.05 -15.89
CA VAL A 9 -0.89 9.75 -14.68
C VAL A 9 -2.00 9.76 -13.61
N ALA A 10 -3.24 10.05 -14.00
CA ALA A 10 -4.37 10.04 -13.08
C ALA A 10 -4.58 8.66 -12.43
N PHE A 11 -4.48 7.58 -13.20
CA PHE A 11 -4.57 6.22 -12.65
C PHE A 11 -3.39 5.87 -11.74
N ALA A 12 -2.17 6.27 -12.09
CA ALA A 12 -1.00 6.07 -11.24
C ALA A 12 -1.19 6.81 -9.90
N ALA A 13 -1.59 8.08 -9.94
CA ALA A 13 -1.89 8.88 -8.74
C ALA A 13 -3.04 8.29 -7.91
N ALA A 14 -4.13 7.86 -8.56
CA ALA A 14 -5.25 7.21 -7.88
C ALA A 14 -4.83 5.91 -7.19
N SER A 15 -4.00 5.09 -7.85
CA SER A 15 -3.49 3.84 -7.25
C SER A 15 -2.65 4.10 -6.00
N ALA A 16 -1.76 5.09 -6.04
CA ALA A 16 -0.99 5.52 -4.88
C ALA A 16 -1.88 6.10 -3.77
N GLY A 17 -2.90 6.88 -4.14
CA GLY A 17 -3.89 7.42 -3.21
C GLY A 17 -4.66 6.33 -2.47
N VAL A 18 -5.11 5.29 -3.17
CA VAL A 18 -5.79 4.14 -2.56
C VAL A 18 -4.85 3.40 -1.59
N ALA A 19 -3.65 3.06 -2.04
CA ALA A 19 -2.73 2.26 -1.24
C ALA A 19 -2.21 3.01 0.00
N GLN A 20 -1.83 4.28 -0.15
CA GLN A 20 -1.23 5.07 0.94
C GLN A 20 -2.27 5.76 1.82
N GLY A 21 -3.34 6.29 1.21
CA GLY A 21 -4.40 6.99 1.93
C GLY A 21 -5.06 6.08 2.95
N PHE A 22 -5.70 5.02 2.47
CA PHE A 22 -6.43 4.09 3.33
C PHE A 22 -5.53 3.15 4.12
N GLY A 23 -4.42 2.71 3.53
CA GLY A 23 -3.53 1.72 4.15
C GLY A 23 -2.63 2.26 5.25
N ARG A 24 -2.37 3.58 5.25
CA ARG A 24 -1.37 4.21 6.14
C ARG A 24 -1.88 5.46 6.83
N PHE A 25 -2.47 6.40 6.09
CA PHE A 25 -2.92 7.67 6.69
C PHE A 25 -4.20 7.51 7.52
N THR A 26 -5.12 6.66 7.07
CA THR A 26 -6.33 6.33 7.83
C THR A 26 -6.03 5.54 9.11
N LEU A 27 -4.90 4.83 9.19
CA LEU A 27 -4.57 4.01 10.36
C LEU A 27 -4.59 4.83 11.65
N GLY A 28 -4.00 6.02 11.68
CA GLY A 28 -4.01 6.87 12.88
C GLY A 28 -5.41 7.28 13.36
N VAL A 29 -6.35 7.43 12.44
CA VAL A 29 -7.74 7.83 12.73
C VAL A 29 -8.56 6.64 13.22
N VAL A 30 -8.38 5.47 12.62
CA VAL A 30 -9.23 4.29 12.87
C VAL A 30 -8.63 3.37 13.95
N LEU A 31 -7.34 3.49 14.27
CA LEU A 31 -6.66 2.67 15.26
C LEU A 31 -7.32 2.70 16.66
N PRO A 32 -7.77 3.85 17.21
CA PRO A 32 -8.49 3.87 18.48
C PRO A 32 -9.81 3.08 18.43
N ALA A 33 -10.54 3.18 17.31
CA ALA A 33 -11.78 2.45 17.10
C ALA A 33 -11.53 0.93 16.98
N MET A 34 -10.54 0.52 16.18
CA MET A 34 -10.13 -0.88 16.04
C MET A 34 -9.67 -1.49 17.37
N ARG A 35 -8.93 -0.71 18.17
CA ARG A 35 -8.49 -1.11 19.50
C ARG A 35 -9.69 -1.37 20.41
N ASN A 36 -10.67 -0.47 20.43
CA ASN A 36 -11.85 -0.61 21.28
C ASN A 36 -12.75 -1.75 20.82
N ASP A 37 -12.94 -1.91 19.51
CA ASP A 37 -13.79 -2.95 18.90
C ASP A 37 -13.26 -4.36 19.19
N LEU A 38 -11.95 -4.56 19.08
CA LEU A 38 -11.29 -5.86 19.32
C LEU A 38 -10.73 -6.02 20.75
N GLY A 39 -11.00 -5.07 21.66
CA GLY A 39 -10.50 -5.10 23.04
C GLY A 39 -8.97 -5.14 23.17
N LEU A 40 -8.24 -4.52 22.23
CA LEU A 40 -6.78 -4.62 22.16
C LEU A 40 -6.08 -3.72 23.20
N SER A 41 -4.90 -4.15 23.64
CA SER A 41 -4.01 -3.30 24.43
C SER A 41 -3.31 -2.26 23.55
N ASN A 42 -2.82 -1.18 24.17
CA ASN A 42 -2.06 -0.14 23.45
C ASN A 42 -0.78 -0.71 22.82
N THR A 43 -0.13 -1.68 23.47
CA THR A 43 1.07 -2.34 22.94
C THR A 43 0.76 -3.11 21.66
N VAL A 44 -0.38 -3.80 21.61
CA VAL A 44 -0.81 -4.55 20.42
C VAL A 44 -1.23 -3.60 19.30
N ALA A 45 -1.96 -2.54 19.61
CA ALA A 45 -2.31 -1.51 18.62
C ALA A 45 -1.05 -0.85 18.02
N GLY A 46 -0.06 -0.54 18.85
CA GLY A 46 1.23 -0.02 18.41
C GLY A 46 2.00 -1.01 17.54
N SER A 47 2.03 -2.29 17.92
CA SER A 47 2.74 -3.31 17.13
C SER A 47 2.12 -3.56 15.76
N LEU A 48 0.80 -3.42 15.61
CA LEU A 48 0.13 -3.46 14.30
C LEU A 48 0.61 -2.33 13.37
N ALA A 49 0.74 -1.11 13.91
CA ALA A 49 1.28 0.02 13.16
C ALA A 49 2.75 -0.20 12.80
N THR A 50 3.55 -0.73 13.73
CA THR A 50 4.94 -1.13 13.44
C THR A 50 5.00 -2.19 12.34
N ALA A 51 4.15 -3.22 12.40
CA ALA A 51 4.10 -4.28 11.40
C ALA A 51 3.81 -3.73 10.00
N ASN A 52 2.88 -2.78 9.87
CA ASN A 52 2.59 -2.11 8.59
C ASN A 52 3.83 -1.37 8.04
N VAL A 53 4.52 -0.59 8.88
CA VAL A 53 5.73 0.15 8.46
C VAL A 53 6.89 -0.79 8.14
N THR A 54 7.09 -1.85 8.92
CA THR A 54 8.08 -2.89 8.64
C THR A 54 7.76 -3.61 7.33
N ALA A 55 6.50 -3.93 7.06
CA ALA A 55 6.07 -4.53 5.80
C ALA A 55 6.36 -3.63 4.61
N TYR A 56 6.19 -2.31 4.77
CA TYR A 56 6.57 -1.32 3.76
C TYR A 56 8.09 -1.34 3.50
N LEU A 57 8.92 -1.42 4.54
CA LEU A 57 10.38 -1.54 4.38
C LEU A 57 10.76 -2.82 3.61
N VAL A 58 10.19 -3.97 3.99
CA VAL A 58 10.40 -5.25 3.30
C VAL A 58 9.92 -5.15 1.85
N GLY A 59 8.75 -4.57 1.62
CA GLY A 59 8.20 -4.33 0.29
C GLY A 59 9.11 -3.44 -0.55
N THR A 60 9.73 -2.42 0.05
CA THR A 60 10.67 -1.52 -0.63
C THR A 60 11.89 -2.28 -1.15
N LEU A 61 12.49 -3.13 -0.32
CA LEU A 61 13.60 -3.99 -0.73
C LEU A 61 13.17 -4.99 -1.82
N ALA A 62 11.97 -5.55 -1.70
CA ALA A 62 11.41 -6.46 -2.68
C ALA A 62 11.19 -5.78 -4.05
N VAL A 63 10.75 -4.52 -4.08
CA VAL A 63 10.64 -3.74 -5.33
C VAL A 63 12.00 -3.54 -5.98
N ALA A 64 13.04 -3.23 -5.21
CA ALA A 64 14.40 -3.06 -5.73
C ALA A 64 14.92 -4.33 -6.43
N ILE A 65 14.56 -5.51 -5.92
CA ILE A 65 14.90 -6.79 -6.56
C ILE A 65 13.99 -7.06 -7.76
N ALA A 66 12.68 -6.87 -7.61
CA ALA A 66 11.69 -7.18 -8.63
C ALA A 66 11.83 -6.29 -9.88
N SER A 67 12.24 -5.03 -9.74
CA SER A 67 12.42 -4.09 -10.84
C SER A 67 13.50 -4.52 -11.84
N SER A 68 14.43 -5.39 -11.43
CA SER A 68 15.42 -6.00 -12.31
C SER A 68 14.86 -7.12 -13.19
N ARG A 69 13.67 -7.66 -12.86
CA ARG A 69 13.11 -8.86 -13.49
C ARG A 69 11.79 -8.61 -14.22
N ILE A 70 11.00 -7.65 -13.77
CA ILE A 70 9.67 -7.36 -14.33
C ILE A 70 9.44 -5.85 -14.43
N THR A 71 8.51 -5.45 -15.32
CA THR A 71 8.22 -4.03 -15.55
C THR A 71 7.64 -3.35 -14.30
N LEU A 72 7.98 -2.08 -14.11
CA LEU A 72 7.48 -1.25 -13.01
C LEU A 72 5.94 -1.15 -12.99
N LEU A 73 5.30 -1.16 -14.16
CA LEU A 73 3.84 -1.17 -14.26
C LEU A 73 3.24 -2.48 -13.72
N THR A 74 3.88 -3.62 -13.97
CA THR A 74 3.46 -4.91 -13.41
C THR A 74 3.61 -4.94 -11.90
N ILE A 75 4.72 -4.44 -11.36
CA ILE A 75 4.96 -4.33 -9.92
C ILE A 75 3.87 -3.48 -9.26
N MET A 76 3.54 -2.32 -9.85
CA MET A 76 2.49 -1.43 -9.36
C MET A 76 1.12 -2.11 -9.33
N ARG A 77 0.75 -2.85 -10.38
CA ARG A 77 -0.52 -3.59 -10.45
C ARG A 77 -0.62 -4.68 -9.38
N ILE A 78 0.44 -5.48 -9.22
CA ILE A 78 0.49 -6.52 -8.18
C ILE A 78 0.41 -5.89 -6.79
N GLY A 79 1.18 -4.81 -6.57
CA GLY A 79 1.16 -4.05 -5.32
C GLY A 79 -0.23 -3.54 -4.98
N LEU A 80 -0.95 -3.02 -5.97
CA LEU A 80 -2.31 -2.51 -5.78
C LEU A 80 -3.28 -3.62 -5.36
N LEU A 81 -3.20 -4.80 -6.00
CA LEU A 81 -4.02 -5.95 -5.62
C LEU A 81 -3.72 -6.42 -4.19
N ILE A 82 -2.44 -6.47 -3.81
CA ILE A 82 -2.01 -6.83 -2.45
C ILE A 82 -2.50 -5.79 -1.43
N ALA A 83 -2.38 -4.50 -1.74
CA ALA A 83 -2.80 -3.42 -0.85
C ALA A 83 -4.32 -3.46 -0.61
N VAL A 84 -5.11 -3.51 -1.68
CA VAL A 84 -6.57 -3.59 -1.61
C VAL A 84 -7.01 -4.87 -0.90
N GLY A 85 -6.39 -6.02 -1.20
CA GLY A 85 -6.65 -7.26 -0.50
C GLY A 85 -6.37 -7.16 1.00
N GLY A 86 -5.26 -6.52 1.39
CA GLY A 86 -4.93 -6.24 2.79
C GLY A 86 -5.95 -5.35 3.48
N GLN A 87 -6.44 -4.32 2.81
CA GLN A 87 -7.48 -3.42 3.34
C GLN A 87 -8.82 -4.16 3.52
N VAL A 88 -9.21 -5.02 2.57
CA VAL A 88 -10.40 -5.88 2.70
C VAL A 88 -10.24 -6.84 3.88
N LEU A 89 -9.06 -7.44 4.05
CA LEU A 89 -8.78 -8.30 5.22
C LEU A 89 -8.90 -7.52 6.54
N CYS A 90 -8.40 -6.29 6.61
CA CYS A 90 -8.58 -5.43 7.78
C CYS A 90 -10.06 -5.13 8.04
N ALA A 91 -10.86 -4.88 6.99
CA ALA A 91 -12.27 -4.54 7.12
C ALA A 91 -13.12 -5.68 7.71
N PHE A 92 -12.73 -6.94 7.47
CA PHE A 92 -13.45 -8.13 7.96
C PHE A 92 -12.67 -8.89 9.05
N ALA A 93 -11.66 -8.28 9.67
CA ALA A 93 -10.80 -8.97 10.61
C ALA A 93 -11.56 -9.37 11.90
N PRO A 94 -11.71 -10.68 12.21
CA PRO A 94 -12.37 -11.13 13.45
C PRO A 94 -11.45 -11.04 14.68
N GLY A 95 -10.19 -10.65 14.51
CA GLY A 95 -9.20 -10.63 15.58
C GLY A 95 -7.83 -10.13 15.13
N VAL A 96 -6.92 -10.03 16.10
CA VAL A 96 -5.61 -9.39 15.93
C VAL A 96 -4.74 -10.03 14.85
N ILE A 97 -4.80 -11.36 14.66
CA ILE A 97 -3.93 -12.06 13.70
C ILE A 97 -4.33 -11.70 12.27
N VAL A 98 -5.62 -11.77 11.95
CA VAL A 98 -6.14 -11.41 10.62
C VAL A 98 -5.90 -9.93 10.35
N LEU A 99 -6.06 -9.10 11.38
CA LEU A 99 -5.78 -7.68 11.29
C LEU A 99 -4.29 -7.40 11.03
N ALA A 100 -3.38 -8.11 11.69
CA ALA A 100 -1.94 -7.99 11.47
C ALA A 100 -1.54 -8.42 10.05
N LEU A 101 -2.14 -9.49 9.53
CA LEU A 101 -1.94 -9.93 8.14
C LEU A 101 -2.44 -8.87 7.16
N GLY A 102 -3.64 -8.31 7.38
CA GLY A 102 -4.18 -7.23 6.56
C GLY A 102 -3.29 -5.98 6.58
N MET A 103 -2.82 -5.59 7.77
CA MET A 103 -1.87 -4.48 7.97
C MET A 103 -0.54 -4.74 7.25
N PHE A 104 -0.01 -5.95 7.31
CA PHE A 104 1.21 -6.34 6.61
C PHE A 104 1.02 -6.27 5.09
N CYS A 105 -0.04 -6.88 4.55
CA CYS A 105 -0.36 -6.82 3.12
C CYS A 105 -0.56 -5.39 2.65
N SER A 106 -1.27 -4.56 3.42
CA SER A 106 -1.46 -3.15 3.10
C SER A 106 -0.15 -2.37 3.05
N GLY A 107 0.77 -2.59 4.00
CA GLY A 107 2.07 -1.93 4.03
C GLY A 107 2.99 -2.39 2.90
N PHE A 108 3.08 -3.71 2.68
CA PHE A 108 3.88 -4.32 1.61
C PHE A 108 3.38 -3.90 0.22
N GLY A 109 2.08 -4.02 -0.03
CA GLY A 109 1.44 -3.57 -1.27
C GLY A 109 1.58 -2.07 -1.48
N GLY A 110 1.48 -1.27 -0.41
CA GLY A 110 1.72 0.17 -0.44
C GLY A 110 3.10 0.55 -0.97
N ALA A 111 4.15 -0.17 -0.58
CA ALA A 111 5.50 0.04 -1.12
C ALA A 111 5.57 -0.30 -2.62
N TRP A 112 4.95 -1.41 -3.01
CA TRP A 112 4.91 -1.87 -4.40
C TRP A 112 4.12 -0.94 -5.33
N VAL A 113 3.17 -0.18 -4.80
CA VAL A 113 2.47 0.87 -5.56
C VAL A 113 3.29 2.16 -5.56
N TRP A 114 3.74 2.62 -4.40
CA TRP A 114 4.34 3.94 -4.25
C TRP A 114 5.67 4.08 -4.99
N ILE A 115 6.56 3.10 -4.90
CA ILE A 115 7.92 3.21 -5.47
C ILE A 115 7.90 3.30 -7.01
N PRO A 116 7.10 2.48 -7.74
CA PRO A 116 7.02 2.61 -9.19
C PRO A 116 6.25 3.84 -9.68
N THR A 117 5.33 4.39 -8.88
CA THR A 117 4.37 5.43 -9.32
C THR A 117 5.04 6.65 -9.97
N PRO A 118 6.05 7.31 -9.37
CA PRO A 118 6.68 8.48 -9.97
C PRO A 118 7.34 8.17 -11.33
N VAL A 119 7.98 7.00 -11.44
CA VAL A 119 8.68 6.57 -12.66
C VAL A 119 7.68 6.22 -13.75
N VAL A 120 6.59 5.53 -13.41
CA VAL A 120 5.50 5.21 -14.35
C VAL A 120 4.81 6.48 -14.82
N ALA A 121 4.61 7.47 -13.93
CA ALA A 121 4.01 8.74 -14.28
C ALA A 121 4.93 9.59 -15.19
N SER A 122 6.23 9.68 -14.89
CA SER A 122 7.19 10.44 -15.70
C SER A 122 7.44 9.81 -17.07
N ALA A 123 7.48 8.48 -17.16
CA ALA A 123 7.63 7.76 -18.43
C ALA A 123 6.47 8.00 -19.43
N ALA A 124 5.36 8.58 -18.99
CA ALA A 124 4.25 8.96 -19.87
C ALA A 124 4.53 10.26 -20.65
N PHE A 125 5.59 10.99 -20.30
CA PHE A 125 6.02 12.24 -20.92
C PHE A 125 7.27 12.01 -21.78
N PRO A 126 7.45 12.77 -22.88
CA PRO A 126 8.67 12.69 -23.68
C PRO A 126 9.88 13.18 -22.87
N PRO A 127 11.08 12.61 -23.07
CA PRO A 127 12.31 13.14 -22.50
C PRO A 127 12.56 14.54 -23.07
N GLU A 128 12.88 15.48 -22.18
CA GLU A 128 13.33 16.83 -22.53
C GLU A 128 14.70 16.87 -23.23
#